data_AF-A0A7V9VIA5-F1
#
_entry.id   AF-A0A7V9VIA5-F1
#
_cell.length_a   1.000
_cell.length_b   1.000
_cell.length_c   1.000
_cell.angle_alpha   90.00
_cell.angle_beta   90.00
_cell.angle_gamma   90.00
#
_symmetry.space_group_name_H-M   'P 1'
#
loop_
_entity.id
_entity.type
_entity.pdbx_description
1 polymer ?
#
loop_
_entity_poly.entity_id
_entity_poly.type
_entity_poly.pdbx_seq_one_letter_code
_entity_poly.pdbx_strand_id
1 'polypeptide(L)'
;IFAGLAWFFGTNIFGTPTTVTNWESLLRTLGYAQAPNVLAIFGIIPLIGWIPALIGSIWAIVTAVVAIRETLDFSTGRAVITAIVAWIATAIVAIILGLLFNVTIVF
;
A
#
# COMPACT_ATOMS: atom_id res chain seq x y z
N ILE A 1 2.71 -0.64 -8.20
CA ILE A 1 1.45 0.03 -8.57
C ILE A 1 0.95 0.89 -7.42
N PHE A 2 0.63 0.29 -6.26
CA PHE A 2 0.12 1.00 -5.08
C PHE A 2 0.88 2.27 -4.69
N ALA A 3 2.20 2.19 -4.47
CA ALA A 3 2.95 3.35 -3.99
C ALA A 3 2.95 4.54 -4.98
N GLY A 4 2.91 4.24 -6.29
CA GLY A 4 2.78 5.27 -7.31
C GLY A 4 1.39 5.91 -7.35
N LEU A 5 0.34 5.10 -7.17
CA LEU A 5 -1.02 5.61 -7.05
C LEU A 5 -1.21 6.41 -5.75
N ALA A 6 -0.64 5.95 -4.63
CA ALA A 6 -0.67 6.66 -3.36
C ALA A 6 0.00 8.03 -3.46
N TRP A 7 1.12 8.13 -4.18
CA TRP A 7 1.69 9.44 -4.49
C TRP A 7 0.77 10.26 -5.37
N PHE A 8 0.24 9.70 -6.47
CA PHE A 8 -0.62 10.45 -7.39
C PHE A 8 -1.85 11.03 -6.69
N PHE A 9 -2.60 10.19 -5.96
CA PHE A 9 -3.76 10.62 -5.19
C PHE A 9 -3.35 11.55 -4.05
N GLY A 10 -2.27 11.24 -3.34
CA GLY A 10 -1.77 12.02 -2.22
C GLY A 10 -1.35 13.43 -2.61
N THR A 11 -0.65 13.62 -3.73
CA THR A 11 -0.16 14.94 -4.14
C THR A 11 -1.15 15.72 -5.00
N ASN A 12 -1.85 15.07 -5.93
CA ASN A 12 -2.69 15.77 -6.91
C ASN A 12 -4.15 15.93 -6.47
N ILE A 13 -4.69 15.01 -5.67
CA ILE A 13 -6.12 15.00 -5.30
C ILE A 13 -6.32 15.37 -3.84
N PHE A 14 -5.54 14.77 -2.95
CA PHE A 14 -5.61 14.98 -1.50
C PHE A 14 -4.48 15.87 -0.98
N GLY A 15 -3.71 16.54 -1.84
CA GLY A 15 -2.63 17.43 -1.46
C GLY A 15 -3.14 18.68 -0.71
N THR A 16 -2.29 19.26 0.11
CA THR A 16 -2.46 20.62 0.67
C THR A 16 -1.33 21.52 0.16
N PRO A 17 -1.45 22.86 0.26
CA PRO A 17 -0.36 23.77 -0.08
C PRO A 17 0.94 23.52 0.70
N THR A 18 0.84 22.80 1.82
CA THR A 18 1.97 22.39 2.67
C THR A 18 2.56 21.03 2.29
N THR A 19 1.96 20.28 1.36
CA THR A 19 2.46 18.96 0.95
C THR A 19 3.73 19.13 0.13
N VAL A 20 4.88 19.05 0.80
CA VAL A 20 6.20 19.09 0.17
C VAL A 20 6.76 17.68 0.21
N THR A 21 6.56 16.92 -0.86
CA THR A 21 7.05 15.54 -0.93
C THR A 21 7.75 15.25 -2.25
N ASN A 22 8.79 14.43 -2.17
CA ASN A 22 9.48 13.90 -3.34
C ASN A 22 8.95 12.50 -3.63
N TRP A 23 8.74 12.20 -4.91
CA TRP A 23 8.31 10.88 -5.40
C TRP A 23 9.12 9.73 -4.77
N GLU A 24 10.45 9.89 -4.75
CA GLU A 24 11.39 8.89 -4.23
C GLU A 24 11.21 8.63 -2.74
N SER A 25 10.96 9.67 -1.95
CA SER A 25 10.75 9.54 -0.51
C SER A 25 9.54 8.66 -0.23
N LEU A 26 8.37 8.98 -0.81
CA LEU A 26 7.15 8.23 -0.54
C LEU A 26 7.23 6.78 -1.03
N LEU A 27 7.77 6.56 -2.23
CA LEU A 27 7.97 5.22 -2.77
C LEU A 27 8.83 4.36 -1.87
N ARG A 28 9.95 4.91 -1.38
CA ARG A 28 10.89 4.17 -0.53
C ARG A 28 10.26 3.86 0.82
N THR A 29 9.59 4.83 1.46
CA THR A 29 8.93 4.61 2.74
C THR A 29 7.79 3.58 2.63
N LEU A 30 7.01 3.63 1.55
CA LEU A 30 5.98 2.61 1.26
C LEU A 30 6.58 1.25 0.91
N GLY A 31 7.77 1.21 0.29
CA GLY A 31 8.53 -0.02 0.10
C GLY A 31 8.93 -0.66 1.42
N TYR A 32 9.38 0.13 2.40
CA TYR A 32 9.67 -0.36 3.75
C TYR A 32 8.42 -0.81 4.51
N ALA A 33 7.27 -0.16 4.28
CA ALA A 33 6.00 -0.60 4.86
C ALA A 33 5.59 -2.02 4.42
N GLN A 34 6.12 -2.53 3.31
CA GLN A 34 5.87 -3.91 2.88
C GLN A 34 6.75 -4.96 3.58
N ALA A 35 7.78 -4.55 4.32
CA ALA A 35 8.72 -5.48 4.96
C ALA A 35 8.04 -6.56 5.84
N PRO A 36 6.97 -6.28 6.61
CA PRO A 36 6.30 -7.29 7.43
C PRO A 36 5.71 -8.46 6.62
N ASN A 37 5.45 -8.29 5.32
CA ASN A 37 4.95 -9.37 4.46
C ASN A 37 5.98 -10.49 4.25
N VAL A 38 7.25 -10.31 4.66
CA VAL A 38 8.24 -11.39 4.71
C VAL A 38 7.75 -12.56 5.60
N LEU A 39 6.89 -12.29 6.58
CA LEU A 39 6.27 -13.32 7.43
C LEU A 39 5.46 -14.35 6.63
N ALA A 40 5.07 -14.04 5.39
CA ALA A 40 4.43 -15.00 4.50
C ALA A 40 5.32 -16.22 4.19
N ILE A 41 6.64 -16.16 4.43
CA ILE A 41 7.54 -17.32 4.29
C ILE A 41 7.13 -18.50 5.19
N PHE A 42 6.50 -18.23 6.34
CA PHE A 42 5.96 -19.27 7.21
C PHE A 42 4.76 -20.01 6.62
N GLY A 43 4.21 -19.55 5.50
CA GLY A 43 3.15 -20.20 4.72
C GLY A 43 3.51 -21.62 4.25
N ILE A 44 4.79 -22.01 4.30
CA ILE A 44 5.23 -23.39 4.06
C ILE A 44 4.69 -24.38 5.10
N ILE A 45 4.33 -23.91 6.30
CA ILE A 45 3.82 -24.77 7.36
C ILE A 45 2.32 -25.01 7.13
N PRO A 46 1.90 -26.27 6.89
CA PRO A 46 0.48 -26.57 6.71
C PRO A 46 -0.33 -26.21 7.97
N LEU A 47 -1.59 -25.84 7.79
CA LEU A 47 -2.57 -25.47 8.83
C LEU A 47 -2.32 -24.16 9.60
N ILE A 48 -1.06 -23.79 9.90
CA ILE A 48 -0.73 -22.63 10.74
C ILE A 48 0.06 -21.53 10.04
N GLY A 49 0.67 -21.82 8.88
CA GLY A 49 1.53 -20.88 8.16
C GLY A 49 0.85 -19.61 7.66
N TRP A 50 -0.49 -19.59 7.59
CA TRP A 50 -1.27 -18.42 7.21
C TRP A 50 -1.35 -17.36 8.32
N ILE A 51 -1.16 -17.74 9.60
CA ILE A 51 -1.29 -16.82 10.73
C ILE A 51 -0.20 -15.72 10.68
N PRO A 52 1.10 -16.04 10.53
CA PRO A 52 2.13 -15.01 10.39
C PRO A 52 1.94 -14.13 9.15
N ALA A 53 1.47 -14.72 8.04
CA ALA A 53 1.17 -13.99 6.81
C ALA A 53 0.07 -12.94 7.04
N LEU A 54 -1.00 -13.31 7.75
CA LEU A 54 -2.10 -12.41 8.09
C LEU A 54 -1.64 -11.29 9.04
N ILE A 55 -0.80 -11.61 10.03
CA ILE A 55 -0.24 -10.59 10.93
C ILE A 55 0.63 -9.61 10.14
N GLY A 56 1.47 -10.14 9.24
CA GLY A 56 2.31 -9.33 8.34
C GLY A 56 1.48 -8.39 7.46
N SER A 57 0.38 -8.87 6.88
CA SER A 57 -0.46 -8.04 6.01
C SER A 57 -1.18 -6.93 6.76
N ILE A 58 -1.73 -7.21 7.95
CA ILE A 58 -2.34 -6.19 8.82
C ILE A 58 -1.29 -5.14 9.21
N TRP A 59 -0.08 -5.57 9.59
CA TRP A 59 1.02 -4.66 9.90
C TRP A 59 1.41 -3.81 8.68
N ALA A 60 1.52 -4.41 7.50
CA ALA A 60 1.84 -3.68 6.28
C ALA A 60 0.82 -2.59 5.96
N ILE A 61 -0.48 -2.82 6.20
CA ILE A 61 -1.53 -1.81 6.02
C ILE A 61 -1.35 -0.66 7.00
N VAL A 62 -1.14 -0.96 8.29
CA VAL A 62 -0.96 0.07 9.33
C VAL A 62 0.28 0.92 9.05
N THR A 63 1.39 0.29 8.68
CA THR A 63 2.63 1.00 8.36
C THR A 63 2.55 1.78 7.07
N ALA A 64 1.77 1.34 6.07
CA ALA A 64 1.53 2.12 4.86
C ALA A 64 0.81 3.45 5.16
N VAL A 65 -0.17 3.44 6.06
CA VAL A 65 -0.85 4.67 6.51
C VAL A 65 0.13 5.60 7.23
N VAL A 66 0.96 5.07 8.14
CA VAL A 66 1.99 5.87 8.83
C VAL A 66 2.99 6.44 7.83
N ALA A 67 3.48 5.64 6.88
CA ALA A 67 4.41 6.10 5.85
C ALA A 67 3.84 7.26 5.02
N ILE A 68 2.56 7.16 4.60
CA ILE A 68 1.87 8.24 3.88
C ILE A 68 1.74 9.49 4.77
N ARG A 69 1.34 9.30 6.04
CA ARG A 69 1.18 10.39 6.99
C ARG A 69 2.48 11.19 7.16
N GLU A 70 3.58 10.51 7.42
CA GLU A 70 4.88 11.15 7.69
C GLU A 70 5.52 11.71 6.41
N THR A 71 5.28 11.13 5.24
CA THR A 71 5.95 11.58 4.00
C THR A 71 5.19 12.67 3.25
N LEU A 72 3.87 12.80 3.48
CA LEU A 72 3.01 13.82 2.87
C LEU A 72 2.61 14.94 3.84
N ASP A 73 3.09 14.89 5.09
CA ASP A 73 2.69 15.78 6.19
C ASP A 73 1.15 15.83 6.37
N PHE A 74 0.53 14.66 6.33
CA PHE A 74 -0.91 14.53 6.42
C PHE A 74 -1.42 14.32 7.84
N SER A 75 -2.68 14.68 8.08
CA SER A 75 -3.41 14.15 9.23
C SER A 75 -3.72 12.67 9.04
N THR A 76 -3.93 11.93 10.14
CA THR A 76 -4.24 10.50 10.09
C THR A 76 -5.44 10.19 9.19
N GLY A 77 -6.50 11.02 9.24
CA GLY A 77 -7.68 10.84 8.39
C GLY A 77 -7.36 10.97 6.89
N ARG A 78 -6.57 11.98 6.49
CA ARG A 78 -6.16 12.16 5.09
C ARG A 78 -5.25 11.02 4.61
N ALA A 79 -4.34 10.56 5.47
CA ALA A 79 -3.45 9.44 5.16
C ALA A 79 -4.25 8.15 4.94
N VAL A 80 -5.23 7.85 5.79
CA VAL A 80 -6.12 6.70 5.66
C VAL A 80 -6.93 6.77 4.36
N ILE A 81 -7.56 7.92 4.07
CA ILE A 81 -8.34 8.09 2.82
C ILE A 81 -7.44 7.90 1.59
N THR A 82 -6.24 8.49 1.61
CA THR A 82 -5.27 8.35 0.51
C THR A 82 -4.87 6.88 0.31
N ALA A 83 -4.59 6.16 1.40
CA ALA A 83 -4.24 4.73 1.34
C ALA A 83 -5.39 3.89 0.78
N ILE A 84 -6.62 4.11 1.22
CA ILE A 84 -7.81 3.38 0.76
C ILE A 84 -8.05 3.64 -0.73
N VAL A 85 -8.02 4.90 -1.17
CA VAL A 85 -8.25 5.26 -2.57
C VAL A 85 -7.16 4.68 -3.47
N ALA A 86 -5.90 4.75 -3.05
CA ALA A 86 -4.79 4.15 -3.78
C ALA A 86 -4.90 2.62 -3.86
N TRP A 87 -5.39 1.97 -2.81
CA TRP A 87 -5.62 0.52 -2.79
C TRP A 87 -6.74 0.11 -3.75
N ILE A 88 -7.88 0.82 -3.72
CA ILE A 88 -9.00 0.58 -4.65
C ILE A 88 -8.52 0.76 -6.11
N ALA A 89 -7.81 1.85 -6.39
CA ALA A 89 -7.27 2.10 -7.72
C ALA A 89 -6.26 1.01 -8.15
N THR A 90 -5.45 0.51 -7.21
CA THR A 90 -4.54 -0.62 -7.47
C THR A 90 -5.34 -1.88 -7.83
N ALA A 91 -6.42 -2.17 -7.11
CA ALA A 91 -7.27 -3.32 -7.37
C ALA A 91 -7.94 -3.24 -8.75
N ILE A 92 -8.45 -2.06 -9.13
CA ILE A 92 -9.03 -1.83 -10.47
C ILE A 92 -7.99 -2.09 -11.56
N VAL A 93 -6.78 -1.53 -11.43
CA VAL A 93 -5.69 -1.75 -12.39
C VAL A 93 -5.33 -3.24 -12.47
N ALA A 94 -5.22 -3.92 -11.32
CA ALA A 94 -4.92 -5.35 -11.28
C ALA A 94 -5.99 -6.20 -11.97
N ILE A 95 -7.28 -5.90 -11.77
CA ILE A 95 -8.40 -6.61 -12.42
C ILE A 95 -8.34 -6.41 -13.94
N ILE A 96 -8.15 -5.18 -14.41
CA ILE A 96 -8.07 -4.88 -15.86
C ILE A 96 -6.92 -5.67 -16.49
N LEU A 97 -5.74 -5.66 -15.86
CA LEU A 97 -4.60 -6.42 -16.37
C LEU A 97 -4.86 -7.93 -16.33
N GLY A 98 -5.48 -8.44 -15.26
CA GLY A 98 -5.86 -9.85 -15.14
C GLY A 98 -6.80 -10.30 -16.27
N LEU A 99 -7.79 -9.47 -16.62
CA LEU A 99 -8.71 -9.73 -17.73
C LEU A 99 -8.01 -9.68 -19.09
N LEU A 100 -7.11 -8.70 -19.31
CA LEU A 100 -6.40 -8.54 -20.58
C LEU A 100 -5.41 -9.66 -20.86
N PHE A 101 -4.71 -10.14 -19.83
CA PHE A 101 -3.68 -11.16 -19.94
C PHE A 101 -4.17 -12.57 -19.57
N ASN A 102 -5.45 -12.73 -19.21
CA ASN A 102 -6.04 -13.97 -18.73
C ASN A 102 -5.25 -14.60 -17.56
N VAL A 103 -4.90 -13.78 -16.57
CA VAL A 103 -4.16 -14.17 -15.37
C VAL A 103 -5.07 -14.10 -14.14
N THR A 104 -5.05 -15.14 -13.31
CA THR A 104 -5.74 -15.14 -12.01
C THR A 104 -5.04 -14.18 -11.05
N ILE A 105 -5.77 -13.16 -10.59
CA ILE A 105 -5.30 -12.22 -9.59
C ILE A 105 -5.51 -12.82 -8.19
N VAL A 106 -4.45 -12.85 -7.38
CA VAL A 106 -4.49 -13.21 -5.96
C VAL A 106 -4.24 -11.93 -5.17
N PHE A 107 -5.22 -11.51 -4.37
CA PHE A 107 -5.17 -10.30 -3.53
C PHE A 107 -4.65 -10.60 -2.13
#